data_AF-A0A7U9XP53-F1
#
_entry.id   AF-A0A7U9XP53-F1
#
_cell.length_a   1.000
_cell.length_b   1.000
_cell.length_c   1.000
_cell.angle_alpha   90.00
_cell.angle_beta   90.00
_cell.angle_gamma   90.00
#
_symmetry.space_group_name_H-M   'P 1'
#
loop_
_entity.id
_entity.type
_entity.pdbx_description
1 polymer ?
#
loop_
_entity_poly.entity_id
_entity_poly.type
_entity_poly.pdbx_seq_one_letter_code
_entity_poly.pdbx_strand_id
1 'polypeptide(L)'
;MKTQQDFYTEEEWSGYIHFIFDIDRHIEKAFSNSIYAKYWLYCMLQCSLAWRVEDILDMPSLQIKDIGQYSMEWFEQNEFNSAMAWGIINTAKKFIEQDRVGKTGVKKHFIILNSFAVATAIGFIICEKHRQEVGALSLFGKFGFHYGTMARQLGPEIEGFTNLKATRTILSFANETASHMEYSGRAVNIASYMRSHIAGKTGFSDMTTTYLKSSFDEKELLSLPAKMGELGLFGWLYNEILTAMDEKHKPDREELIGVIREDIAPVRLEGYSGYFLQEQKKRTEIVAEIMACDTEDLKELCIGLRSGTRQGKKENIYCVKSCCQYPTSQGWELCGYAVPSIHALHVVGQEASALLDKLINMQGTAIDRERYSYQLFKLLTILKEAKKEFGEEFVSSFADYGMIGEKLNQLQNIKKGVE
;
A
#
# COMPACT_ATOMS: atom_id res chain seq x y z
N MET A 1 -5.24 -21.45 26.26
CA MET A 1 -6.24 -21.10 25.23
C MET A 1 -6.59 -19.64 25.43
N LYS A 2 -6.56 -18.80 24.39
CA LYS A 2 -6.94 -17.39 24.50
C LYS A 2 -8.45 -17.22 24.55
N THR A 3 -8.92 -16.22 25.27
CA THR A 3 -10.36 -15.95 25.45
C THR A 3 -10.79 -14.72 24.63
N GLN A 4 -12.10 -14.46 24.49
CA GLN A 4 -12.59 -13.24 23.82
C GLN A 4 -12.05 -11.95 24.44
N GLN A 5 -11.78 -11.96 25.75
CA GLN A 5 -11.25 -10.81 26.49
C GLN A 5 -9.82 -10.42 26.08
N ASP A 6 -9.12 -11.26 25.32
CA ASP A 6 -7.77 -11.01 24.81
C ASP A 6 -7.73 -10.12 23.54
N PHE A 7 -8.89 -9.76 22.99
CA PHE A 7 -9.10 -9.01 21.74
C PHE A 7 -10.05 -7.84 21.96
N TYR A 8 -10.15 -6.92 20.99
CA TYR A 8 -11.22 -5.94 20.95
C TYR A 8 -12.45 -6.50 20.24
N THR A 9 -13.64 -6.11 20.70
CA THR A 9 -14.88 -6.29 19.90
C THR A 9 -14.90 -5.33 18.72
N GLU A 10 -15.82 -5.52 17.76
CA GLU A 10 -15.99 -4.59 16.64
C GLU A 10 -16.33 -3.17 17.14
N GLU A 11 -17.21 -3.07 18.14
CA GLU A 11 -17.61 -1.79 18.73
C GLU A 11 -16.44 -1.11 19.45
N GLU A 12 -15.67 -1.87 20.25
CA GLU A 12 -14.48 -1.35 20.92
C GLU A 12 -13.47 -0.84 19.89
N TRP A 13 -13.13 -1.66 18.88
CA TRP A 13 -12.16 -1.30 17.86
C TRP A 13 -12.61 -0.10 17.02
N SER A 14 -13.85 -0.12 16.56
CA SER A 14 -14.47 0.99 15.81
C SER A 14 -14.44 2.27 16.64
N GLY A 15 -14.79 2.20 17.93
CA GLY A 15 -14.73 3.34 18.85
C GLY A 15 -13.32 3.94 18.94
N TYR A 16 -12.29 3.09 19.09
CA TYR A 16 -10.90 3.55 19.07
C TYR A 16 -10.51 4.18 17.73
N ILE A 17 -10.88 3.58 16.59
CA ILE A 17 -10.56 4.14 15.28
C ILE A 17 -11.19 5.53 15.10
N HIS A 18 -12.48 5.67 15.37
CA HIS A 18 -13.16 6.97 15.26
C HIS A 18 -12.55 8.02 16.16
N PHE A 19 -12.15 7.65 17.38
CA PHE A 19 -11.46 8.56 18.28
C PHE A 19 -10.06 8.91 17.78
N ILE A 20 -9.19 7.92 17.54
CA ILE A 20 -7.77 8.10 17.20
C ILE A 20 -7.60 8.91 15.91
N PHE A 21 -8.48 8.70 14.92
CA PHE A 21 -8.37 9.31 13.59
C PHE A 21 -9.20 10.59 13.42
N ASP A 22 -9.83 11.10 14.48
CA ASP A 22 -10.46 12.42 14.51
C ASP A 22 -9.37 13.52 14.59
N ILE A 23 -8.94 14.01 13.42
CA ILE A 23 -7.85 14.98 13.31
C ILE A 23 -8.17 16.27 14.08
N ASP A 24 -9.38 16.80 13.92
CA ASP A 24 -9.81 18.08 14.50
C ASP A 24 -9.75 18.03 16.04
N ARG A 25 -10.06 16.87 16.61
CA ARG A 25 -9.99 16.66 18.07
C ARG A 25 -8.57 16.67 18.63
N HIS A 26 -7.59 16.29 17.82
CA HIS A 26 -6.23 15.97 18.29
C HIS A 26 -5.17 16.99 17.89
N ILE A 27 -5.29 17.59 16.70
CA ILE A 27 -4.21 18.34 16.05
C ILE A 27 -3.68 19.52 16.91
N GLU A 28 -4.56 20.35 17.45
CA GLU A 28 -4.18 21.53 18.25
C GLU A 28 -3.42 21.14 19.53
N LYS A 29 -3.91 20.10 20.24
CA LYS A 29 -3.28 19.57 21.46
C LYS A 29 -1.93 18.94 21.16
N ALA A 30 -1.84 18.23 20.03
CA ALA A 30 -0.60 17.61 19.61
C ALA A 30 0.48 18.65 19.26
N PHE A 31 0.13 19.74 18.58
CA PHE A 31 1.07 20.85 18.37
C PHE A 31 1.55 21.47 19.67
N SER A 32 0.65 21.64 20.64
CA SER A 32 0.97 22.31 21.91
C SER A 32 1.72 21.43 22.92
N ASN A 33 1.66 20.11 22.80
CA ASN A 33 2.18 19.18 23.80
C ASN A 33 2.87 17.97 23.16
N SER A 34 4.19 17.91 23.29
CA SER A 34 5.02 16.82 22.74
C SER A 34 4.69 15.43 23.29
N ILE A 35 4.26 15.32 24.56
CA ILE A 35 3.87 14.05 25.18
C ILE A 35 2.54 13.58 24.57
N TYR A 36 1.59 14.49 24.39
CA TYR A 36 0.31 14.21 23.74
C TYR A 36 0.53 13.72 22.31
N ALA A 37 1.32 14.45 21.51
CA ALA A 37 1.63 14.09 20.13
C ALA A 37 2.23 12.67 20.03
N LYS A 38 3.17 12.34 20.91
CA LYS A 38 3.78 11.00 20.95
C LYS A 38 2.76 9.91 21.25
N TYR A 39 1.88 10.10 22.24
CA TYR A 39 0.84 9.11 22.51
C TYR A 39 -0.15 8.97 21.36
N TRP A 40 -0.54 10.09 20.74
CA TRP A 40 -1.46 10.06 19.61
C TRP A 40 -0.87 9.34 18.39
N LEU A 41 0.35 9.69 17.99
CA LEU A 41 1.05 8.99 16.90
C LEU A 41 1.26 7.51 17.22
N TYR A 42 1.62 7.17 18.46
CA TYR A 42 1.72 5.78 18.88
C TYR A 42 0.42 5.01 18.65
N CYS A 43 -0.74 5.57 19.04
CA CYS A 43 -2.04 4.95 18.83
C CYS A 43 -2.34 4.75 17.34
N MET A 44 -2.12 5.77 16.49
CA MET A 44 -2.30 5.65 15.04
C MET A 44 -1.44 4.53 14.42
N LEU A 45 -0.17 4.45 14.83
CA LEU A 45 0.74 3.40 14.36
C LEU A 45 0.29 2.00 14.82
N GLN A 46 -0.24 1.86 16.03
CA GLN A 46 -0.77 0.60 16.55
C GLN A 46 -2.02 0.11 15.81
N CYS A 47 -2.73 0.99 15.11
CA CYS A 47 -3.88 0.63 14.27
C CYS A 47 -3.48 0.07 12.90
N SER A 48 -2.23 0.28 12.46
CA SER A 48 -1.71 -0.23 11.17
C SER A 48 -0.58 -1.25 11.32
N LEU A 49 0.19 -1.18 12.41
CA LEU A 49 1.40 -1.97 12.62
C LEU A 49 1.22 -2.96 13.77
N ALA A 50 1.42 -4.24 13.48
CA ALA A 50 1.49 -5.30 14.49
C ALA A 50 2.88 -5.34 15.20
N TRP A 51 3.47 -4.17 15.46
CA TRP A 51 4.81 -4.04 16.05
C TRP A 51 4.73 -3.99 17.58
N ARG A 52 5.78 -4.44 18.27
CA ARG A 52 5.89 -4.29 19.74
C ARG A 52 6.03 -2.82 20.12
N VAL A 53 5.72 -2.49 21.37
CA VAL A 53 5.85 -1.12 21.89
C VAL A 53 7.27 -0.58 21.67
N GLU A 54 8.28 -1.35 22.06
CA GLU A 54 9.69 -0.97 21.93
C GLU A 54 10.06 -0.75 20.46
N ASP A 55 9.53 -1.59 19.57
CA ASP A 55 9.72 -1.45 18.13
C ASP A 55 9.05 -0.18 17.57
N ILE A 56 8.03 0.38 18.18
CA ILE A 56 7.48 1.68 17.74
C ILE A 56 8.29 2.83 18.34
N LEU A 57 8.69 2.72 19.61
CA LEU A 57 9.40 3.79 20.31
C LEU A 57 10.84 3.97 19.80
N ASP A 58 11.48 2.89 19.32
CA ASP A 58 12.80 2.90 18.69
C ASP A 58 12.76 3.35 17.21
N MET A 59 11.80 4.19 16.82
CA MET A 59 11.70 4.70 15.46
C MET A 59 12.75 5.81 15.22
N PRO A 60 13.52 5.76 14.13
CA PRO A 60 14.58 6.74 13.85
C PRO A 60 14.00 8.14 13.61
N SER A 61 14.86 9.16 13.62
CA SER A 61 14.49 10.48 13.09
C SER A 61 14.09 10.36 11.62
N LEU A 62 12.99 11.01 11.23
CA LEU A 62 12.44 10.86 9.88
C LEU A 62 13.01 11.86 8.87
N GLN A 63 13.80 12.85 9.33
CA GLN A 63 14.46 13.88 8.51
C GLN A 63 13.55 14.43 7.39
N ILE A 64 12.28 14.65 7.72
CA ILE A 64 11.28 15.14 6.77
C ILE A 64 11.70 16.54 6.32
N LYS A 65 11.88 16.70 5.00
CA LYS A 65 12.23 18.00 4.40
C LYS A 65 11.06 18.98 4.55
N ASP A 66 11.40 20.26 4.67
CA ASP A 66 10.45 21.37 4.70
C ASP A 66 9.39 21.27 5.82
N ILE A 67 9.64 20.48 6.86
CA ILE A 67 8.70 20.28 7.96
C ILE A 67 8.37 21.56 8.74
N GLY A 68 9.24 22.56 8.62
CA GLY A 68 9.01 23.91 9.15
C GLY A 68 7.74 24.56 8.59
N GLN A 69 7.36 24.25 7.34
CA GLN A 69 6.20 24.85 6.66
C GLN A 69 4.86 24.47 7.32
N TYR A 70 4.78 23.28 7.92
CA TYR A 70 3.56 22.76 8.52
C TYR A 70 3.37 23.31 9.94
N SER A 71 2.89 24.55 10.06
CA SER A 71 2.42 25.11 11.32
C SER A 71 0.93 24.80 11.54
N MET A 72 0.43 25.02 12.76
CA MET A 72 -1.02 24.95 13.03
C MET A 72 -1.80 25.89 12.11
N GLU A 73 -1.33 27.14 11.97
CA GLU A 73 -1.90 28.13 11.04
C GLU A 73 -1.93 27.63 9.58
N TRP A 74 -0.89 26.90 9.15
CA TRP A 74 -0.88 26.31 7.81
C TRP A 74 -2.02 25.32 7.62
N PHE A 75 -2.28 24.45 8.61
CA PHE A 75 -3.37 23.47 8.57
C PHE A 75 -4.76 24.12 8.63
N GLU A 76 -4.89 25.31 9.24
CA GLU A 76 -6.15 26.08 9.25
C GLU A 76 -6.44 26.73 7.89
N GLN A 77 -5.39 27.07 7.14
CA GLN A 77 -5.49 27.83 5.89
C GLN A 77 -5.37 26.98 4.62
N ASN A 78 -4.90 25.73 4.73
CA ASN A 78 -4.59 24.87 3.60
C ASN A 78 -5.16 23.46 3.79
N GLU A 79 -5.51 22.83 2.67
CA GLU A 79 -5.95 21.43 2.67
C GLU A 79 -4.74 20.49 2.66
N PHE A 80 -4.62 19.64 3.70
CA PHE A 80 -3.61 18.58 3.75
C PHE A 80 -4.15 17.31 3.08
N ASN A 81 -3.88 17.17 1.78
CA ASN A 81 -4.45 16.10 0.97
C ASN A 81 -3.69 14.76 1.07
N SER A 82 -4.27 13.71 0.46
CA SER A 82 -3.70 12.35 0.45
C SER A 82 -2.32 12.27 -0.20
N ALA A 83 -2.03 13.05 -1.26
CA ALA A 83 -0.72 13.06 -1.90
C ALA A 83 0.37 13.58 -0.96
N MET A 84 0.08 14.67 -0.24
CA MET A 84 0.97 15.21 0.79
C MET A 84 1.20 14.19 1.91
N ALA A 85 0.12 13.55 2.38
CA ALA A 85 0.19 12.52 3.41
C ALA A 85 1.11 11.35 3.00
N TRP A 86 0.94 10.82 1.78
CA TRP A 86 1.79 9.74 1.26
C TRP A 86 3.23 10.16 1.01
N GLY A 87 3.47 11.42 0.63
CA GLY A 87 4.82 12.00 0.60
C GLY A 87 5.54 11.91 1.95
N ILE A 88 4.84 12.25 3.03
CA ILE A 88 5.35 12.14 4.41
C ILE A 88 5.54 10.68 4.81
N ILE A 89 4.55 9.82 4.59
CA ILE A 89 4.59 8.40 4.95
C ILE A 89 5.71 7.67 4.21
N ASN A 90 5.89 7.91 2.92
CA ASN A 90 6.94 7.28 2.13
C ASN A 90 8.34 7.77 2.55
N THR A 91 8.45 9.05 2.91
CA THR A 91 9.68 9.59 3.53
C THR A 91 9.96 8.87 4.85
N ALA A 92 8.96 8.77 5.73
CA ALA A 92 9.09 8.08 7.01
C ALA A 92 9.50 6.61 6.80
N LYS A 93 8.80 5.90 5.92
CA LYS A 93 9.06 4.50 5.54
C LYS A 93 10.52 4.30 5.15
N LYS A 94 11.08 5.16 4.30
CA LYS A 94 12.48 5.07 3.86
C LYS A 94 13.44 5.07 5.04
N PHE A 95 13.28 5.97 6.01
CA PHE A 95 14.16 6.02 7.18
C PHE A 95 13.94 4.84 8.12
N ILE A 96 12.67 4.48 8.38
CA ILE A 96 12.29 3.38 9.27
C ILE A 96 12.83 2.04 8.77
N GLU A 97 12.71 1.77 7.47
CA GLU A 97 13.16 0.53 6.87
C GLU A 97 14.69 0.50 6.71
N GLN A 98 15.36 1.64 6.50
CA GLN A 98 16.82 1.72 6.41
C GLN A 98 17.53 1.55 7.75
N ASP A 99 17.05 2.21 8.82
CA ASP A 99 17.68 2.17 10.14
C ASP A 99 17.70 0.76 10.75
N ARG A 100 16.72 -0.08 10.40
CA ARG A 100 16.52 -1.39 11.02
C ARG A 100 17.18 -2.56 10.32
N VAL A 101 17.56 -2.38 9.06
CA VAL A 101 18.40 -3.36 8.33
C VAL A 101 19.74 -3.55 9.04
N GLY A 102 20.22 -2.58 9.82
CA GLY A 102 21.49 -2.62 10.54
C GLY A 102 21.56 -3.50 11.80
N LYS A 103 20.44 -3.86 12.46
CA LYS A 103 20.47 -4.60 13.74
C LYS A 103 20.12 -6.09 13.66
N THR A 104 19.42 -6.53 12.62
CA THR A 104 18.99 -7.94 12.46
C THR A 104 19.06 -8.47 11.03
N GLY A 105 19.35 -7.62 10.03
CA GLY A 105 19.35 -8.01 8.61
C GLY A 105 17.96 -8.24 8.00
N VAL A 106 16.88 -7.91 8.72
CA VAL A 106 15.48 -8.13 8.28
C VAL A 106 14.83 -6.81 7.93
N LYS A 107 14.20 -6.75 6.76
CA LYS A 107 13.31 -5.64 6.42
C LYS A 107 12.09 -5.72 7.32
N LYS A 108 11.86 -4.68 8.14
CA LYS A 108 10.56 -4.53 8.79
C LYS A 108 9.59 -3.93 7.79
N HIS A 109 8.42 -4.54 7.64
CA HIS A 109 7.40 -4.04 6.73
C HIS A 109 6.65 -2.90 7.42
N PHE A 110 6.85 -1.68 6.90
CA PHE A 110 6.12 -0.50 7.36
C PHE A 110 4.97 -0.20 6.39
N ILE A 111 3.75 -0.46 6.85
CA ILE A 111 2.51 -0.34 6.07
C ILE A 111 1.52 0.46 6.90
N ILE A 112 0.99 1.54 6.31
CA ILE A 112 -0.09 2.36 6.87
C ILE A 112 -1.32 2.13 6.00
N LEU A 113 -2.49 1.95 6.61
CA LEU A 113 -3.74 1.81 5.88
C LEU A 113 -4.13 3.14 5.20
N ASN A 114 -4.73 3.09 4.01
CA ASN A 114 -5.00 4.30 3.21
C ASN A 114 -5.90 5.31 3.94
N SER A 115 -6.99 4.85 4.55
CA SER A 115 -7.89 5.65 5.40
C SER A 115 -7.19 6.29 6.60
N PHE A 116 -6.05 5.75 7.01
CA PHE A 116 -5.27 6.25 8.16
C PHE A 116 -4.11 7.15 7.74
N ALA A 117 -3.85 7.28 6.43
CA ALA A 117 -2.67 7.95 5.90
C ALA A 117 -2.60 9.43 6.32
N VAL A 118 -3.69 10.18 6.16
CA VAL A 118 -3.73 11.63 6.43
C VAL A 118 -3.41 11.92 7.90
N ALA A 119 -4.14 11.34 8.85
CA ALA A 119 -3.92 11.58 10.28
C ALA A 119 -2.51 11.10 10.72
N THR A 120 -2.07 9.93 10.23
CA THR A 120 -0.75 9.38 10.57
C THR A 120 0.38 10.30 10.08
N ALA A 121 0.26 10.85 8.87
CA ALA A 121 1.21 11.81 8.32
C ALA A 121 1.26 13.11 9.14
N ILE A 122 0.11 13.63 9.57
CA ILE A 122 0.04 14.79 10.48
C ILE A 122 0.73 14.46 11.81
N GLY A 123 0.48 13.28 12.38
CA GLY A 123 1.16 12.81 13.58
C GLY A 123 2.69 12.74 13.41
N PHE A 124 3.17 12.25 12.27
CA PHE A 124 4.60 12.25 11.94
C PHE A 124 5.18 13.65 11.87
N ILE A 125 4.49 14.58 11.19
CA ILE A 125 4.90 15.98 11.09
C ILE A 125 5.06 16.56 12.51
N ILE A 126 4.03 16.46 13.34
CA ILE A 126 4.04 17.07 14.67
C ILE A 126 5.12 16.46 15.57
N CYS A 127 5.24 15.13 15.60
CA CYS A 127 6.26 14.46 16.40
C CYS A 127 7.69 14.80 15.93
N GLU A 128 7.92 14.88 14.63
CA GLU A 128 9.25 15.22 14.09
C GLU A 128 9.58 16.71 14.34
N LYS A 129 8.60 17.63 14.35
CA LYS A 129 8.79 19.02 14.82
C LYS A 129 9.23 19.06 16.28
N HIS A 130 8.47 18.42 17.18
CA HIS A 130 8.84 18.31 18.60
C HIS A 130 10.22 17.70 18.80
N ARG A 131 10.58 16.68 18.00
CA ARG A 131 11.91 16.07 18.02
C ARG A 131 13.00 17.07 17.65
N GLN A 132 12.79 17.86 16.60
CA GLN A 132 13.75 18.87 16.13
C GLN A 132 13.97 19.98 17.16
N GLU A 133 12.91 20.46 17.81
CA GLU A 133 12.98 21.49 18.85
C GLU A 133 13.84 21.07 20.05
N VAL A 134 13.76 19.80 20.46
CA VAL A 134 14.53 19.27 21.59
C VAL A 134 15.85 18.59 21.18
N GLY A 135 16.15 18.52 19.88
CA GLY A 135 17.36 17.89 19.36
C GLY A 135 17.46 16.38 19.62
N ALA A 136 16.35 15.65 19.69
CA ALA A 136 16.35 14.22 19.98
C ALA A 136 16.83 13.36 18.79
N LEU A 137 17.54 12.25 19.08
CA LEU A 137 18.10 11.36 18.06
C LEU A 137 17.07 10.43 17.39
N SER A 138 15.99 10.09 18.10
CA SER A 138 14.89 9.24 17.61
C SER A 138 13.58 10.02 17.62
N LEU A 139 12.60 9.59 16.82
CA LEU A 139 11.31 10.27 16.69
C LEU A 139 10.60 10.47 18.04
N PHE A 140 10.60 9.44 18.89
CA PHE A 140 10.02 9.51 20.23
C PHE A 140 10.99 10.05 21.30
N GLY A 141 12.29 10.11 21.00
CA GLY A 141 13.33 10.42 21.98
C GLY A 141 13.34 9.41 23.15
N LYS A 142 13.77 9.85 24.33
CA LYS A 142 13.66 9.05 25.57
C LYS A 142 12.24 9.13 26.11
N PHE A 143 11.35 8.27 25.62
CA PHE A 143 9.93 8.27 25.99
C PHE A 143 9.59 7.12 26.94
N GLY A 144 9.26 7.45 28.20
CA GLY A 144 8.76 6.50 29.19
C GLY A 144 7.27 6.22 28.94
N PHE A 145 6.97 5.16 28.20
CA PHE A 145 5.61 4.82 27.81
C PHE A 145 4.82 4.19 28.97
N HIS A 146 3.65 4.76 29.28
CA HIS A 146 2.74 4.22 30.29
C HIS A 146 1.28 4.42 29.86
N TYR A 147 0.49 3.34 29.84
CA TYR A 147 -0.94 3.39 29.46
C TYR A 147 -1.78 4.32 30.34
N GLY A 148 -1.54 4.36 31.65
CA GLY A 148 -2.24 5.29 32.54
C GLY A 148 -1.95 6.76 32.24
N THR A 149 -0.73 7.06 31.77
CA THR A 149 -0.38 8.40 31.30
C THR A 149 -1.01 8.68 29.94
N MET A 150 -1.02 7.70 29.03
CA MET A 150 -1.69 7.80 27.74
C MET A 150 -3.17 8.18 27.90
N ALA A 151 -3.91 7.47 28.76
CA ALA A 151 -5.32 7.74 29.04
C ALA A 151 -5.52 9.15 29.64
N ARG A 152 -4.64 9.57 30.56
CA ARG A 152 -4.70 10.92 31.14
C ARG A 152 -4.44 12.01 30.11
N GLN A 153 -3.58 11.76 29.12
CA GLN A 153 -3.23 12.73 28.09
C GLN A 153 -4.32 12.81 27.01
N LEU A 154 -4.76 11.67 26.47
CA LEU A 154 -5.66 11.61 25.32
C LEU A 154 -7.14 11.72 25.71
N GLY A 155 -7.53 11.21 26.88
CA GLY A 155 -8.91 11.19 27.37
C GLY A 155 -9.41 9.78 27.73
N PRO A 156 -10.59 9.68 28.36
CA PRO A 156 -11.18 8.39 28.75
C PRO A 156 -11.49 7.46 27.56
N GLU A 157 -11.64 8.00 26.35
CA GLU A 157 -11.95 7.21 25.15
C GLU A 157 -10.83 6.26 24.73
N ILE A 158 -9.59 6.48 25.20
CA ILE A 158 -8.46 5.57 24.95
C ILE A 158 -8.25 4.57 26.10
N GLU A 159 -9.07 4.61 27.15
CA GLU A 159 -8.94 3.73 28.29
C GLU A 159 -9.17 2.26 27.87
N GLY A 160 -8.26 1.37 28.25
CA GLY A 160 -8.27 -0.03 27.79
C GLY A 160 -7.56 -0.27 26.45
N PHE A 161 -7.09 0.78 25.76
CA PHE A 161 -6.25 0.62 24.58
C PHE A 161 -4.85 0.09 24.96
N THR A 162 -4.44 -1.04 24.38
CA THR A 162 -3.14 -1.68 24.64
C THR A 162 -2.54 -2.26 23.36
N ASN A 163 -1.21 -2.21 23.23
CA ASN A 163 -0.49 -2.83 22.12
C ASN A 163 -0.84 -4.31 21.96
N LEU A 164 -0.95 -5.04 23.08
CA LEU A 164 -1.17 -6.48 23.04
C LEU A 164 -2.55 -6.81 22.45
N LYS A 165 -3.63 -6.15 22.92
CA LYS A 165 -4.96 -6.34 22.31
C LYS A 165 -5.00 -5.83 20.88
N ALA A 166 -4.43 -4.67 20.57
CA ALA A 166 -4.43 -4.10 19.22
C ALA A 166 -3.70 -5.02 18.22
N THR A 167 -2.50 -5.46 18.56
CA THR A 167 -1.71 -6.42 17.76
C THR A 167 -2.48 -7.71 17.54
N ARG A 168 -3.09 -8.27 18.60
CA ARG A 168 -3.90 -9.50 18.49
C ARG A 168 -5.11 -9.30 17.59
N THR A 169 -5.78 -8.17 17.72
CA THR A 169 -6.97 -7.80 16.95
C THR A 169 -6.63 -7.68 15.46
N ILE A 170 -5.60 -6.91 15.10
CA ILE A 170 -5.11 -6.77 13.72
C ILE A 170 -4.67 -8.12 13.13
N LEU A 171 -3.91 -8.91 13.90
CA LEU A 171 -3.47 -10.23 13.44
C LEU A 171 -4.62 -11.22 13.28
N SER A 172 -5.64 -11.13 14.12
CA SER A 172 -6.85 -11.93 13.99
C SER A 172 -7.63 -11.57 12.73
N PHE A 173 -7.75 -10.28 12.40
CA PHE A 173 -8.36 -9.86 11.13
C PHE A 173 -7.58 -10.42 9.93
N ALA A 174 -6.26 -10.29 9.95
CA ALA A 174 -5.40 -10.84 8.88
C ALA A 174 -5.47 -12.38 8.79
N ASN A 175 -5.63 -13.07 9.92
CA ASN A 175 -5.71 -14.53 9.99
C ASN A 175 -7.05 -15.07 9.51
N GLU A 176 -8.16 -14.43 9.90
CA GLU A 176 -9.49 -14.81 9.47
C GLU A 176 -9.62 -14.59 7.96
N THR A 177 -9.17 -13.41 7.50
CA THR A 177 -8.99 -13.11 6.08
C THR A 177 -8.31 -14.27 5.38
N ALA A 178 -7.21 -14.80 5.92
CA ALA A 178 -6.44 -15.92 5.37
C ALA A 178 -7.07 -17.32 5.53
N SER A 179 -7.98 -17.51 6.50
CA SER A 179 -8.62 -18.80 6.80
C SER A 179 -9.88 -19.03 5.96
N HIS A 180 -10.56 -17.96 5.51
CA HIS A 180 -11.62 -18.03 4.49
C HIS A 180 -11.06 -18.24 3.07
N MET A 181 -9.77 -18.00 2.89
CA MET A 181 -9.02 -18.45 1.74
C MET A 181 -8.60 -19.90 2.00
N GLU A 182 -8.39 -20.75 0.99
CA GLU A 182 -7.81 -22.11 1.15
C GLU A 182 -6.33 -22.09 1.68
N TYR A 183 -5.95 -21.09 2.47
CA TYR A 183 -4.64 -20.78 3.01
C TYR A 183 -4.57 -20.92 4.54
N SER A 184 -5.41 -21.75 5.16
CA SER A 184 -5.38 -22.05 6.61
C SER A 184 -3.97 -22.45 7.12
N GLY A 185 -3.12 -23.03 6.27
CA GLY A 185 -1.71 -23.33 6.55
C GLY A 185 -0.71 -22.16 6.45
N ARG A 186 -1.13 -20.96 6.01
CA ARG A 186 -0.26 -19.77 5.79
C ARG A 186 -0.59 -18.57 6.68
N ALA A 187 -1.64 -18.65 7.49
CA ALA A 187 -1.98 -17.68 8.52
C ALA A 187 -0.78 -17.24 9.39
N VAL A 188 0.04 -18.22 9.81
CA VAL A 188 1.26 -17.98 10.59
C VAL A 188 2.30 -17.17 9.81
N ASN A 189 2.33 -17.29 8.48
CA ASN A 189 3.25 -16.54 7.61
C ASN A 189 2.82 -15.08 7.48
N ILE A 190 1.52 -14.81 7.32
CA ILE A 190 0.96 -13.44 7.26
C ILE A 190 1.18 -12.74 8.60
N ALA A 191 0.89 -13.43 9.72
CA ALA A 191 1.11 -12.87 11.04
C ALA A 191 2.60 -12.63 11.34
N SER A 192 3.50 -13.49 10.87
CA SER A 192 4.96 -13.27 11.00
C SER A 192 5.46 -12.12 10.13
N TYR A 193 4.90 -11.97 8.92
CA TYR A 193 5.17 -10.87 8.00
C TYR A 193 4.74 -9.51 8.57
N MET A 194 3.50 -9.38 9.06
CA MET A 194 3.01 -8.13 9.67
C MET A 194 3.80 -7.72 10.92
N ARG A 195 4.36 -8.70 11.63
CA ARG A 195 5.22 -8.48 12.80
C ARG A 195 6.70 -8.29 12.48
N SER A 196 7.09 -8.42 11.21
CA SER A 196 8.50 -8.34 10.78
C SER A 196 9.44 -9.33 11.49
N HIS A 197 8.97 -10.56 11.77
CA HIS A 197 9.77 -11.63 12.36
C HIS A 197 10.27 -12.64 11.31
N ILE A 198 11.54 -13.07 11.42
CA ILE A 198 12.17 -14.06 10.52
C ILE A 198 11.56 -15.46 10.72
N ALA A 199 11.34 -16.17 9.61
CA ALA A 199 11.41 -17.63 9.56
C ALA A 199 12.88 -18.07 9.69
N GLY A 200 13.32 -18.54 10.84
CA GLY A 200 14.67 -19.09 10.97
C GLY A 200 14.87 -20.31 10.06
N LYS A 201 16.14 -20.69 9.81
CA LYS A 201 16.52 -21.89 9.03
C LYS A 201 15.97 -23.22 9.59
N THR A 202 15.38 -23.21 10.79
CA THR A 202 14.73 -24.34 11.46
C THR A 202 13.21 -24.25 11.46
N GLY A 203 12.62 -23.36 10.65
CA GLY A 203 11.19 -23.05 10.71
C GLY A 203 10.90 -21.83 11.57
N PHE A 204 9.70 -21.27 11.39
CA PHE A 204 9.17 -20.12 12.12
C PHE A 204 9.03 -20.45 13.62
N SER A 205 9.25 -19.47 14.50
CA SER A 205 9.11 -19.69 15.95
C SER A 205 7.65 -19.89 16.35
N ASP A 206 7.39 -20.90 17.20
CA ASP A 206 6.10 -21.22 17.85
C ASP A 206 5.42 -20.04 18.59
N MET A 207 6.07 -18.88 18.74
CA MET A 207 5.49 -17.72 19.41
C MET A 207 4.42 -16.98 18.59
N THR A 208 4.35 -17.14 17.26
CA THR A 208 3.35 -16.46 16.42
C THR A 208 1.96 -17.11 16.53
N THR A 209 1.89 -18.44 16.71
CA THR A 209 0.63 -19.17 16.94
C THR A 209 -0.05 -18.75 18.25
N THR A 210 0.74 -18.30 19.23
CA THR A 210 0.23 -17.73 20.49
C THR A 210 -0.64 -16.50 20.25
N TYR A 211 -0.57 -15.82 19.10
CA TYR A 211 -1.33 -14.60 18.81
C TYR A 211 -2.71 -14.83 18.19
N LEU A 212 -2.93 -16.03 17.63
CA LEU A 212 -4.09 -16.38 16.84
C LEU A 212 -5.20 -17.00 17.71
N LYS A 213 -6.46 -16.78 17.30
CA LYS A 213 -7.65 -17.35 17.94
C LYS A 213 -8.27 -18.38 17.01
N SER A 214 -8.79 -19.47 17.58
CA SER A 214 -9.41 -20.57 16.82
C SER A 214 -10.94 -20.45 16.66
N SER A 215 -11.59 -19.46 17.28
CA SER A 215 -13.04 -19.32 17.22
C SER A 215 -13.50 -17.87 17.45
N PHE A 216 -14.21 -17.34 16.46
CA PHE A 216 -14.99 -16.10 16.53
C PHE A 216 -16.35 -16.37 15.89
N ASP A 217 -17.32 -15.51 16.18
CA ASP A 217 -18.60 -15.51 15.49
C ASP A 217 -18.39 -14.96 14.07
N GLU A 218 -18.73 -15.75 13.04
CA GLU A 218 -18.41 -15.47 11.62
C GLU A 218 -18.98 -14.12 11.14
N LYS A 219 -20.04 -13.59 11.76
CA LYS A 219 -20.70 -12.36 11.28
C LYS A 219 -20.01 -11.05 11.70
N GLU A 220 -19.42 -11.00 12.89
CA GLU A 220 -18.70 -9.80 13.40
C GLU A 220 -17.33 -9.63 12.73
N LEU A 221 -16.80 -10.73 12.20
CA LEU A 221 -15.43 -10.85 11.77
C LEU A 221 -15.29 -10.55 10.26
N LEU A 222 -16.27 -10.93 9.43
CA LEU A 222 -16.31 -10.64 7.99
C LEU A 222 -16.45 -9.14 7.63
N SER A 223 -16.93 -8.30 8.54
CA SER A 223 -17.21 -6.87 8.26
C SER A 223 -15.94 -6.02 8.23
N LEU A 224 -14.93 -6.37 9.03
CA LEU A 224 -13.77 -5.53 9.30
C LEU A 224 -12.62 -5.71 8.30
N PRO A 225 -12.26 -6.92 7.84
CA PRO A 225 -11.35 -7.13 6.73
C PRO A 225 -11.81 -6.51 5.42
N ALA A 226 -13.12 -6.51 5.16
CA ALA A 226 -13.72 -5.80 4.03
C ALA A 226 -13.55 -4.28 4.15
N LYS A 227 -13.58 -3.73 5.38
CA LYS A 227 -13.27 -2.33 5.71
C LYS A 227 -11.75 -2.04 5.72
N MET A 228 -10.90 -3.01 6.06
CA MET A 228 -9.44 -2.95 5.95
C MET A 228 -8.97 -3.12 4.49
N GLY A 229 -9.88 -3.52 3.60
CA GLY A 229 -9.71 -3.73 2.15
C GLY A 229 -9.50 -2.45 1.35
N GLU A 230 -8.58 -1.62 1.80
CA GLU A 230 -8.10 -0.43 1.12
C GLU A 230 -6.65 -0.65 0.68
N LEU A 231 -6.45 -1.66 -0.15
CA LEU A 231 -5.15 -1.87 -0.80
C LEU A 231 -4.81 -0.71 -1.75
N GLY A 232 -5.80 0.11 -2.13
CA GLY A 232 -5.64 1.11 -3.19
C GLY A 232 -5.38 0.42 -4.53
N LEU A 233 -6.19 -0.59 -4.86
CA LEU A 233 -6.16 -1.24 -6.17
C LEU A 233 -6.60 -0.23 -7.23
N PHE A 234 -5.93 -0.25 -8.37
CA PHE A 234 -6.16 0.74 -9.42
C PHE A 234 -5.85 0.18 -10.81
N GLY A 235 -6.14 0.98 -11.83
CA GLY A 235 -5.79 0.68 -13.22
C GLY A 235 -6.94 0.07 -14.01
N TRP A 236 -6.74 -0.03 -15.32
CA TRP A 236 -7.82 -0.33 -16.27
C TRP A 236 -8.63 -1.58 -15.88
N LEU A 237 -7.97 -2.69 -15.55
CA LEU A 237 -8.65 -3.95 -15.25
C LEU A 237 -9.49 -3.88 -13.97
N TYR A 238 -9.04 -3.14 -12.96
CA TYR A 238 -9.83 -2.94 -11.74
C TYR A 238 -11.09 -2.12 -12.03
N ASN A 239 -10.96 -1.06 -12.83
CA ASN A 239 -12.10 -0.25 -13.25
C ASN A 239 -13.11 -1.04 -14.08
N GLU A 240 -12.66 -1.93 -14.98
CA GLU A 240 -13.56 -2.80 -15.75
C GLU A 240 -14.33 -3.79 -14.87
N ILE A 241 -13.71 -4.32 -13.81
CA ILE A 241 -14.41 -5.16 -12.82
C ILE A 241 -15.47 -4.35 -12.09
N LEU A 242 -15.16 -3.12 -11.69
CA LEU A 242 -16.13 -2.25 -11.02
C LEU A 242 -17.31 -1.89 -11.94
N THR A 243 -17.04 -1.58 -13.22
CA THR A 243 -18.08 -1.34 -14.23
C THR A 243 -18.97 -2.57 -14.43
N ALA A 244 -18.37 -3.77 -14.53
CA ALA A 244 -19.13 -5.02 -14.70
C ALA A 244 -20.08 -5.30 -13.51
N MET A 245 -19.76 -4.78 -12.32
CA MET A 245 -20.57 -4.90 -11.12
C MET A 245 -21.68 -3.84 -11.00
N ASP A 246 -21.61 -2.74 -11.74
CA ASP A 246 -22.64 -1.69 -11.69
C ASP A 246 -23.86 -2.11 -12.52
N GLU A 247 -24.91 -2.57 -11.84
CA GLU A 247 -26.17 -2.98 -12.47
C GLU A 247 -26.86 -1.85 -13.27
N LYS A 248 -26.51 -0.57 -13.02
CA LYS A 248 -27.06 0.59 -13.75
C LYS A 248 -26.26 0.96 -15.00
N HIS A 249 -25.07 0.39 -15.18
CA HIS A 249 -24.16 0.63 -16.29
C HIS A 249 -23.60 -0.71 -16.77
N LYS A 250 -24.46 -1.54 -17.39
CA LYS A 250 -24.00 -2.62 -18.27
C LYS A 250 -23.94 -2.07 -19.70
N PRO A 251 -22.83 -1.45 -20.12
CA PRO A 251 -22.67 -1.08 -21.52
C PRO A 251 -22.76 -2.34 -22.38
N ASP A 252 -23.26 -2.18 -23.61
CA ASP A 252 -23.24 -3.29 -24.56
C ASP A 252 -21.77 -3.70 -24.83
N ARG A 253 -21.54 -5.00 -24.96
CA ARG A 253 -20.20 -5.59 -25.12
C ARG A 253 -19.45 -4.96 -26.29
N GLU A 254 -20.17 -4.56 -27.34
CA GLU A 254 -19.62 -3.93 -28.55
C GLU A 254 -19.28 -2.44 -28.34
N GLU A 255 -20.01 -1.74 -27.48
CA GLU A 255 -19.83 -0.32 -27.15
C GLU A 255 -18.55 -0.10 -26.32
N LEU A 256 -18.33 -0.94 -25.31
CA LEU A 256 -17.13 -0.89 -24.46
C LEU A 256 -15.85 -1.27 -25.24
N ILE A 257 -15.95 -2.24 -26.16
CA ILE A 257 -14.86 -2.57 -27.10
C ILE A 257 -14.54 -1.37 -28.01
N GLY A 258 -15.54 -0.56 -28.36
CA GLY A 258 -15.38 0.70 -29.09
C GLY A 258 -14.60 1.74 -28.28
N VAL A 259 -14.99 2.00 -27.03
CA VAL A 259 -14.34 3.00 -26.15
C VAL A 259 -12.88 2.65 -25.87
N ILE A 260 -12.57 1.38 -25.59
CA ILE A 260 -11.18 0.90 -25.38
C ILE A 260 -10.32 1.10 -26.64
N ARG A 261 -10.92 1.09 -27.84
CA ARG A 261 -10.22 1.37 -29.10
C ARG A 261 -9.94 2.85 -29.31
N GLU A 262 -10.81 3.74 -28.82
CA GLU A 262 -10.67 5.19 -28.97
C GLU A 262 -9.72 5.82 -27.93
N ASP A 263 -9.78 5.40 -26.66
CA ASP A 263 -8.93 5.92 -25.57
C ASP A 263 -7.42 5.63 -25.76
N ILE A 264 -7.09 4.72 -26.68
CA ILE A 264 -5.73 4.25 -26.99
C ILE A 264 -5.38 4.55 -28.47
N ALA A 265 -5.99 5.57 -29.07
CA ALA A 265 -5.63 5.98 -30.44
C ALA A 265 -4.14 6.44 -30.51
N PRO A 266 -3.32 5.91 -31.44
CA PRO A 266 -1.87 6.12 -31.40
C PRO A 266 -1.47 7.47 -32.00
N VAL A 267 -0.72 8.28 -31.23
CA VAL A 267 0.20 9.25 -31.85
C VAL A 267 1.39 8.44 -32.40
N ARG A 268 1.55 8.53 -33.72
CA ARG A 268 2.40 7.71 -34.59
C ARG A 268 3.79 7.38 -34.02
N LEU A 269 4.03 6.09 -33.80
CA LEU A 269 5.36 5.46 -33.83
C LEU A 269 5.24 4.19 -34.67
N GLU A 270 5.60 4.28 -35.95
CA GLU A 270 5.40 3.23 -36.96
C GLU A 270 6.07 1.87 -36.63
N GLY A 271 7.00 1.84 -35.66
CA GLY A 271 7.64 0.61 -35.17
C GLY A 271 6.94 -0.11 -33.99
N TYR A 272 6.00 0.53 -33.29
CA TYR A 272 5.33 -0.09 -32.11
C TYR A 272 3.88 -0.51 -32.36
N SER A 273 3.33 -0.22 -33.55
CA SER A 273 1.93 -0.45 -33.92
C SER A 273 1.47 -1.90 -33.73
N GLY A 274 2.32 -2.89 -34.05
CA GLY A 274 2.03 -4.30 -33.84
C GLY A 274 1.90 -4.70 -32.36
N TYR A 275 2.71 -4.11 -31.50
CA TYR A 275 2.65 -4.35 -30.05
C TYR A 275 1.43 -3.72 -29.41
N PHE A 276 1.08 -2.49 -29.81
CA PHE A 276 -0.17 -1.85 -29.39
C PHE A 276 -1.38 -2.69 -29.76
N LEU A 277 -1.43 -3.19 -30.99
CA LEU A 277 -2.52 -4.04 -31.45
C LEU A 277 -2.58 -5.36 -30.65
N GLN A 278 -1.43 -5.94 -30.32
CA GLN A 278 -1.38 -7.15 -29.50
C GLN A 278 -1.86 -6.90 -28.07
N GLU A 279 -1.49 -5.79 -27.44
CA GLU A 279 -1.98 -5.43 -26.12
C GLU A 279 -3.46 -5.09 -26.11
N GLN A 280 -3.95 -4.40 -27.14
CA GLN A 280 -5.36 -4.12 -27.31
C GLN A 280 -6.17 -5.41 -27.40
N LYS A 281 -5.73 -6.37 -28.23
CA LYS A 281 -6.38 -7.68 -28.34
C LYS A 281 -6.43 -8.40 -27.00
N LYS A 282 -5.32 -8.44 -26.26
CA LYS A 282 -5.29 -9.06 -24.92
C LYS A 282 -6.23 -8.36 -23.94
N ARG A 283 -6.24 -7.03 -23.88
CA ARG A 283 -7.16 -6.29 -23.00
C ARG A 283 -8.61 -6.63 -23.36
N THR A 284 -8.97 -6.63 -24.65
CA THR A 284 -10.32 -7.00 -25.11
C THR A 284 -10.70 -8.42 -24.73
N GLU A 285 -9.80 -9.40 -24.87
CA GLU A 285 -10.04 -10.79 -24.46
C GLU A 285 -10.31 -10.89 -22.95
N ILE A 286 -9.53 -10.19 -22.13
CA ILE A 286 -9.68 -10.18 -20.67
C ILE A 286 -10.99 -9.51 -20.26
N VAL A 287 -11.34 -8.37 -20.86
CA VAL A 287 -12.63 -7.69 -20.59
C VAL A 287 -13.80 -8.60 -20.96
N ALA A 288 -13.74 -9.25 -22.12
CA ALA A 288 -14.78 -10.19 -22.53
C ALA A 288 -14.94 -11.35 -21.54
N GLU A 289 -13.86 -11.78 -20.91
CA GLU A 289 -13.91 -12.79 -19.85
C GLU A 289 -14.56 -12.25 -18.57
N ILE A 290 -14.14 -11.08 -18.09
CA ILE A 290 -14.69 -10.45 -16.88
C ILE A 290 -16.19 -10.18 -17.04
N MET A 291 -16.61 -9.68 -18.21
CA MET A 291 -18.03 -9.39 -18.50
C MET A 291 -18.88 -10.66 -18.68
N ALA A 292 -18.26 -11.82 -18.91
CA ALA A 292 -18.95 -13.10 -18.99
C ALA A 292 -19.11 -13.78 -17.62
N CYS A 293 -18.41 -13.32 -16.58
CA CYS A 293 -18.62 -13.78 -15.21
C CYS A 293 -20.01 -13.35 -14.73
N ASP A 294 -20.64 -14.19 -13.91
CA ASP A 294 -21.88 -13.80 -13.27
C ASP A 294 -21.63 -12.81 -12.12
N THR A 295 -22.71 -12.20 -11.63
CA THR A 295 -22.61 -11.18 -10.57
C THR A 295 -22.00 -11.73 -9.28
N GLU A 296 -22.16 -13.02 -8.98
CA GLU A 296 -21.67 -13.62 -7.74
C GLU A 296 -20.16 -13.93 -7.84
N ASP A 297 -19.72 -14.49 -8.97
CA ASP A 297 -18.30 -14.67 -9.31
C ASP A 297 -17.53 -13.33 -9.28
N LEU A 298 -18.14 -12.26 -9.80
CA LEU A 298 -17.55 -10.92 -9.76
C LEU A 298 -17.46 -10.36 -8.35
N LYS A 299 -18.46 -10.58 -7.50
CA LYS A 299 -18.40 -10.20 -6.08
C LYS A 299 -17.30 -10.97 -5.37
N GLU A 300 -17.19 -12.28 -5.56
CA GLU A 300 -16.11 -13.09 -4.97
C GLU A 300 -14.74 -12.62 -5.44
N LEU A 301 -14.59 -12.29 -6.73
CA LEU A 301 -13.38 -11.72 -7.28
C LEU A 301 -13.04 -10.39 -6.59
N CYS A 302 -14.00 -9.49 -6.43
CA CYS A 302 -13.79 -8.19 -5.80
C CYS A 302 -13.48 -8.29 -4.30
N ILE A 303 -14.20 -9.13 -3.57
CA ILE A 303 -13.89 -9.49 -2.18
C ILE A 303 -12.46 -10.04 -2.12
N GLY A 304 -12.11 -10.90 -3.08
CA GLY A 304 -10.80 -11.50 -3.11
C GLY A 304 -9.65 -10.52 -3.39
N LEU A 305 -9.89 -9.60 -4.32
CA LEU A 305 -8.96 -8.51 -4.61
C LEU A 305 -8.78 -7.61 -3.39
N ARG A 306 -9.86 -7.15 -2.75
CA ARG A 306 -9.81 -6.24 -1.59
C ARG A 306 -9.21 -6.88 -0.33
N SER A 307 -9.52 -8.15 -0.09
CA SER A 307 -8.98 -8.92 1.05
C SER A 307 -7.53 -9.36 0.87
N GLY A 308 -7.01 -9.27 -0.36
CA GLY A 308 -5.67 -9.70 -0.71
C GLY A 308 -5.50 -11.21 -0.92
N THR A 309 -6.57 -12.02 -0.94
CA THR A 309 -6.52 -13.45 -1.36
C THR A 309 -5.86 -13.59 -2.73
N ARG A 310 -6.11 -12.61 -3.58
CA ARG A 310 -5.70 -12.58 -4.98
C ARG A 310 -4.27 -12.05 -5.16
N GLN A 311 -3.43 -12.07 -4.12
CA GLN A 311 -2.05 -11.61 -4.24
C GLN A 311 -1.27 -12.47 -5.25
N GLY A 312 -0.64 -11.82 -6.22
CA GLY A 312 0.26 -12.44 -7.17
C GLY A 312 1.59 -12.86 -6.52
N LYS A 313 2.52 -13.39 -7.32
CA LYS A 313 3.85 -13.78 -6.80
C LYS A 313 4.72 -12.60 -6.39
N LYS A 314 4.39 -11.41 -6.91
CA LYS A 314 5.09 -10.17 -6.60
C LYS A 314 4.28 -9.37 -5.59
N GLU A 315 4.97 -8.83 -4.59
CA GLU A 315 4.38 -8.00 -3.55
C GLU A 315 3.62 -6.82 -4.18
N ASN A 316 2.45 -6.50 -3.64
CA ASN A 316 1.58 -5.39 -4.08
C ASN A 316 0.97 -5.52 -5.50
N ILE A 317 1.17 -6.64 -6.19
CA ILE A 317 0.51 -6.96 -7.46
C ILE A 317 -0.49 -8.10 -7.23
N TYR A 318 -1.75 -7.88 -7.58
CA TYR A 318 -2.85 -8.83 -7.43
C TYR A 318 -3.23 -9.43 -8.78
N CYS A 319 -4.01 -10.51 -8.78
CA CYS A 319 -4.33 -11.27 -9.98
C CYS A 319 -5.81 -11.67 -10.01
N VAL A 320 -6.50 -11.40 -11.12
CA VAL A 320 -7.92 -11.75 -11.25
C VAL A 320 -8.13 -13.26 -11.40
N LYS A 321 -7.12 -13.99 -11.89
CA LYS A 321 -7.17 -15.46 -12.01
C LYS A 321 -6.84 -16.13 -10.69
N SER A 322 -7.65 -17.13 -10.32
CA SER A 322 -7.41 -18.02 -9.16
C SER A 322 -6.21 -18.93 -9.39
N CYS A 323 -6.07 -19.45 -10.62
CA CYS A 323 -4.96 -20.28 -11.04
C CYS A 323 -4.10 -19.56 -12.08
N CYS A 324 -2.82 -19.38 -11.78
CA CYS A 324 -1.90 -18.73 -12.70
C CYS A 324 -1.63 -19.60 -13.93
N GLN A 325 -1.96 -19.09 -15.12
CA GLN A 325 -1.66 -19.74 -16.40
C GLN A 325 -0.17 -19.64 -16.81
N TYR A 326 0.60 -18.80 -16.12
CA TYR A 326 2.02 -18.52 -16.42
C TYR A 326 2.92 -18.66 -15.19
N PRO A 327 2.96 -19.82 -14.51
CA PRO A 327 3.57 -19.97 -13.19
C PRO A 327 5.09 -19.74 -13.16
N THR A 328 5.78 -19.79 -14.29
CA THR A 328 7.24 -19.61 -14.39
C THR A 328 7.68 -18.22 -14.86
N SER A 329 6.74 -17.33 -15.18
CA SER A 329 7.06 -15.96 -15.62
C SER A 329 7.79 -15.18 -14.52
N GLN A 330 8.65 -14.22 -14.90
CA GLN A 330 9.32 -13.35 -13.94
C GLN A 330 8.74 -11.92 -13.91
N GLY A 331 8.04 -11.50 -14.97
CA GLY A 331 7.42 -10.17 -15.08
C GLY A 331 5.94 -10.20 -14.73
N TRP A 332 5.63 -10.33 -13.44
CA TRP A 332 4.26 -10.50 -12.95
C TRP A 332 3.43 -9.23 -13.08
N GLU A 333 4.05 -8.08 -12.86
CA GLU A 333 3.51 -6.73 -13.06
C GLU A 333 3.17 -6.43 -14.54
N LEU A 334 3.71 -7.21 -15.47
CA LEU A 334 3.49 -7.08 -16.91
C LEU A 334 2.37 -8.00 -17.44
N CYS A 335 1.83 -8.86 -16.56
CA CYS A 335 0.76 -9.79 -16.88
C CYS A 335 -0.53 -9.01 -17.15
N GLY A 336 -1.29 -9.43 -18.18
CA GLY A 336 -2.57 -8.79 -18.51
C GLY A 336 -3.63 -8.93 -17.42
N TYR A 337 -3.51 -9.95 -16.57
CA TYR A 337 -4.42 -10.23 -15.45
C TYR A 337 -4.00 -9.57 -14.13
N ALA A 338 -2.92 -8.76 -14.15
CA ALA A 338 -2.41 -8.11 -12.97
C ALA A 338 -3.26 -6.88 -12.59
N VAL A 339 -3.53 -6.74 -11.30
CA VAL A 339 -4.19 -5.58 -10.69
C VAL A 339 -3.20 -4.97 -9.69
N PRO A 340 -2.56 -3.84 -9.99
CA PRO A 340 -1.61 -3.20 -9.08
C PRO A 340 -2.32 -2.50 -7.92
N SER A 341 -1.66 -2.46 -6.76
CA SER A 341 -2.02 -1.52 -5.69
C SER A 341 -1.13 -0.28 -5.71
N ILE A 342 -1.53 0.81 -5.04
CA ILE A 342 -0.72 2.03 -4.92
C ILE A 342 0.70 1.74 -4.40
N HIS A 343 0.88 0.71 -3.57
CA HIS A 343 2.19 0.32 -3.05
C HIS A 343 3.10 -0.35 -4.11
N ALA A 344 2.54 -0.81 -5.24
CA ALA A 344 3.31 -1.33 -6.36
C ALA A 344 4.01 -0.23 -7.18
N LEU A 345 3.53 1.03 -7.09
CA LEU A 345 4.06 2.15 -7.87
C LEU A 345 5.56 2.34 -7.71
N HIS A 346 6.07 2.10 -6.49
CA HIS A 346 7.50 2.17 -6.22
C HIS A 346 8.30 1.15 -7.03
N VAL A 347 7.83 -0.11 -7.04
CA VAL A 347 8.52 -1.20 -7.76
C VAL A 347 8.38 -1.02 -9.27
N VAL A 348 7.19 -0.62 -9.74
CA VAL A 348 6.94 -0.30 -11.16
C VAL A 348 7.86 0.83 -11.63
N GLY A 349 8.02 1.89 -10.83
CA GLY A 349 8.93 3.00 -11.13
C GLY A 349 10.40 2.59 -11.17
N GLN A 350 10.85 1.77 -10.22
CA GLN A 350 12.22 1.24 -10.21
C GLN A 350 12.51 0.37 -11.44
N GLU A 351 11.58 -0.50 -11.82
CA GLU A 351 11.75 -1.35 -12.99
C GLU A 351 11.72 -0.56 -14.30
N ALA A 352 10.87 0.45 -14.41
CA ALA A 352 10.86 1.36 -15.55
C ALA A 352 12.22 2.06 -15.68
N SER A 353 12.76 2.58 -14.57
CA SER A 353 14.08 3.21 -14.54
C SER A 353 15.21 2.24 -14.92
N ALA A 354 15.16 1.00 -14.41
CA ALA A 354 16.16 -0.03 -14.74
C ALA A 354 16.10 -0.47 -16.21
N LEU A 355 14.90 -0.57 -16.81
CA LEU A 355 14.75 -0.86 -18.24
C LEU A 355 15.26 0.29 -19.10
N LEU A 356 15.03 1.54 -18.68
CA LEU A 356 15.60 2.72 -19.34
C LEU A 356 17.13 2.66 -19.33
N ASP A 357 17.76 2.32 -18.21
CA ASP A 357 19.23 2.16 -18.14
C ASP A 357 19.74 1.10 -19.12
N LYS A 358 19.04 -0.05 -19.22
CA LYS A 358 19.41 -1.11 -20.19
C LYS A 358 19.33 -0.61 -21.63
N LEU A 359 18.29 0.15 -21.96
CA LEU A 359 18.07 0.70 -23.30
C LEU A 359 19.09 1.79 -23.65
N ILE A 360 19.37 2.71 -22.72
CA ILE A 360 20.35 3.79 -22.88
C ILE A 360 21.76 3.20 -23.08
N ASN A 361 22.14 2.22 -22.26
CA ASN A 361 23.43 1.54 -22.36
C ASN A 361 23.52 0.52 -23.50
N MET A 362 22.50 0.47 -24.37
CA MET A 362 22.38 -0.47 -25.50
C MET A 362 22.60 -1.94 -25.10
N GLN A 363 22.24 -2.33 -23.88
CA GLN A 363 22.48 -3.66 -23.34
C GLN A 363 21.61 -4.71 -24.05
N GLY A 364 22.21 -5.85 -24.35
CA GLY A 364 21.53 -6.99 -24.98
C GLY A 364 21.48 -6.93 -26.51
N THR A 365 20.87 -7.95 -27.11
CA THR A 365 20.68 -8.03 -28.56
C THR A 365 19.59 -7.06 -29.04
N ALA A 366 19.44 -6.89 -30.35
CA ALA A 366 18.33 -6.11 -30.91
C ALA A 366 16.96 -6.61 -30.43
N ILE A 367 16.78 -7.94 -30.34
CA ILE A 367 15.58 -8.60 -29.84
C ILE A 367 15.37 -8.31 -28.35
N ASP A 368 16.44 -8.32 -27.55
CA ASP A 368 16.33 -7.98 -26.12
C ASP A 368 15.89 -6.52 -25.93
N ARG A 369 16.42 -5.59 -26.73
CA ARG A 369 16.06 -4.16 -26.67
C ARG A 369 14.62 -3.90 -27.11
N GLU A 370 14.13 -4.65 -28.09
CA GLU A 370 12.73 -4.63 -28.48
C GLU A 370 11.84 -5.12 -27.33
N ARG A 371 12.20 -6.24 -26.71
CA ARG A 371 11.51 -6.75 -25.50
C ARG A 371 11.55 -5.74 -24.35
N TYR A 372 12.70 -5.14 -24.04
CA TYR A 372 12.82 -4.14 -22.98
C TYR A 372 11.97 -2.91 -23.26
N SER A 373 11.90 -2.46 -24.52
CA SER A 373 11.04 -1.35 -24.92
C SER A 373 9.56 -1.66 -24.67
N TYR A 374 9.13 -2.88 -24.97
CA TYR A 374 7.77 -3.33 -24.72
C TYR A 374 7.44 -3.43 -23.22
N GLN A 375 8.35 -3.99 -22.42
CA GLN A 375 8.18 -4.04 -20.97
C GLN A 375 8.10 -2.63 -20.36
N LEU A 376 8.98 -1.73 -20.82
CA LEU A 376 8.99 -0.33 -20.40
C LEU A 376 7.66 0.35 -20.73
N PHE A 377 7.15 0.16 -21.95
CA PHE A 377 5.85 0.72 -22.37
C PHE A 377 4.71 0.32 -21.42
N LYS A 378 4.67 -0.95 -20.99
CA LYS A 378 3.67 -1.43 -20.02
C LYS A 378 3.79 -0.74 -18.66
N LEU A 379 5.00 -0.66 -18.12
CA LEU A 379 5.23 -0.01 -16.82
C LEU A 379 4.86 1.48 -16.88
N LEU A 380 5.23 2.17 -17.96
CA LEU A 380 4.85 3.58 -18.17
C LEU A 380 3.33 3.74 -18.32
N THR A 381 2.63 2.75 -18.88
CA THR A 381 1.17 2.76 -18.97
C THR A 381 0.53 2.64 -17.58
N ILE A 382 1.02 1.74 -16.72
CA ILE A 382 0.55 1.63 -15.33
C ILE A 382 0.76 2.95 -14.57
N LEU A 383 1.95 3.56 -14.72
CA LEU A 383 2.26 4.86 -14.13
C LEU A 383 1.34 5.98 -14.63
N LYS A 384 1.04 6.00 -15.93
CA LYS A 384 0.09 6.95 -16.54
C LYS A 384 -1.33 6.75 -15.99
N GLU A 385 -1.80 5.51 -15.87
CA GLU A 385 -3.11 5.17 -15.30
C GLU A 385 -3.19 5.66 -13.84
N ALA A 386 -2.17 5.40 -13.03
CA ALA A 386 -2.09 5.90 -11.66
C ALA A 386 -2.14 7.44 -11.59
N LYS A 387 -1.43 8.12 -12.51
CA LYS A 387 -1.40 9.60 -12.55
C LYS A 387 -2.77 10.17 -12.91
N LYS A 388 -3.53 9.49 -13.77
CA LYS A 388 -4.91 9.86 -14.12
C LYS A 388 -5.85 9.70 -12.92
N GLU A 389 -5.67 8.64 -12.14
CA GLU A 389 -6.57 8.28 -11.03
C GLU A 389 -6.29 9.05 -9.73
N PHE A 390 -5.02 9.20 -9.37
CA PHE A 390 -4.60 9.77 -8.07
C PHE A 390 -3.90 11.14 -8.18
N GLY A 391 -3.62 11.61 -9.40
CA GLY A 391 -2.88 12.84 -9.63
C GLY A 391 -1.36 12.69 -9.61
N GLU A 392 -0.67 13.68 -10.19
CA GLU A 392 0.79 13.68 -10.37
C GLU A 392 1.56 13.66 -9.05
N GLU A 393 1.15 14.49 -8.11
CA GLU A 393 1.80 14.64 -6.81
C GLU A 393 1.80 13.33 -6.03
N PHE A 394 0.66 12.62 -6.05
CA PHE A 394 0.52 11.33 -5.37
C PHE A 394 1.48 10.30 -5.95
N VAL A 395 1.47 10.08 -7.26
CA VAL A 395 2.31 9.03 -7.86
C VAL A 395 3.80 9.38 -7.78
N SER A 396 4.14 10.67 -7.82
CA SER A 396 5.51 11.16 -7.60
C SER A 396 6.04 10.88 -6.19
N SER A 397 5.15 10.67 -5.21
CA SER A 397 5.56 10.23 -3.87
C SER A 397 6.04 8.77 -3.82
N PHE A 398 5.70 7.96 -4.83
CA PHE A 398 6.07 6.55 -4.91
C PHE A 398 7.16 6.28 -5.96
N ALA A 399 7.15 7.00 -7.08
CA ALA A 399 8.06 6.82 -8.21
C ALA A 399 8.76 8.14 -8.61
N ASP A 400 10.06 8.06 -8.92
CA ASP A 400 10.86 9.21 -9.33
C ASP A 400 10.64 9.55 -10.81
N TYR A 401 9.58 10.31 -11.10
CA TYR A 401 9.26 10.77 -12.44
C TYR A 401 10.30 11.72 -13.03
N GLY A 402 11.02 12.47 -12.19
CA GLY A 402 12.10 13.34 -12.64
C GLY A 402 13.20 12.52 -13.32
N MET A 403 13.71 11.52 -12.60
CA MET A 403 14.71 10.59 -13.13
C MET A 403 14.18 9.82 -14.37
N ILE A 404 12.94 9.33 -14.33
CA ILE A 404 12.35 8.61 -15.48
C ILE A 404 12.26 9.53 -16.70
N GLY A 405 11.82 10.78 -16.52
CA GLY A 405 11.71 11.78 -17.58
C GLY A 405 13.07 12.16 -18.18
N GLU A 406 14.10 12.36 -17.34
CA GLU A 406 15.47 12.61 -17.80
C GLU A 406 16.00 11.45 -18.64
N LYS A 407 15.84 10.21 -18.17
CA LYS A 407 16.27 9.00 -18.89
C LYS A 407 15.51 8.82 -20.21
N LEU A 408 14.22 9.12 -20.25
CA LEU A 408 13.43 9.11 -21.49
C LEU A 408 13.96 10.12 -22.51
N ASN A 409 14.29 11.34 -22.07
CA ASN A 409 14.89 12.36 -22.93
C ASN A 409 16.26 11.93 -23.46
N GLN A 410 17.10 11.33 -22.62
CA GLN A 410 18.40 10.76 -23.04
C GLN A 410 18.22 9.69 -24.12
N LEU A 411 17.28 8.75 -23.92
CA LEU A 411 17.00 7.70 -24.89
C LEU A 411 16.50 8.25 -26.23
N GLN A 412 15.67 9.30 -26.21
CA GLN A 412 15.23 9.97 -27.44
C GLN A 412 16.38 10.66 -28.19
N ASN A 413 17.29 11.31 -27.47
CA ASN A 413 18.45 11.97 -28.06
C ASN A 413 19.43 10.96 -28.68
N ILE A 414 19.62 9.79 -28.06
CA ILE A 414 20.43 8.70 -28.62
C ILE A 414 19.82 8.21 -29.94
N LYS A 415 18.49 8.09 -30.04
CA LYS A 415 17.82 7.67 -31.29
C LYS A 415 17.96 8.73 -32.41
N LYS A 416 17.97 10.01 -32.06
CA LYS A 416 18.13 11.11 -33.03
C LYS A 416 19.56 11.30 -33.55
N GLY A 417 20.57 10.87 -32.79
CA GLY A 417 21.99 10.94 -33.20
C GLY A 417 22.48 9.73 -34.01
N VAL A 418 21.59 8.81 -34.38
CA VAL A 418 21.86 7.58 -35.15
C VAL A 418 21.23 7.63 -36.55
N GLU A 419 20.51 8.72 -36.87
CA GLU A 419 20.17 9.13 -38.25
C GLU A 419 21.25 10.07 -38.78
#